data_AF-A0A2N6FJ54-F1
#
_entry.id   AF-A0A2N6FJ54-F1
#
_cell.length_a   1.000
_cell.length_b   1.000
_cell.length_c   1.000
_cell.angle_alpha   90.00
_cell.angle_beta   90.00
_cell.angle_gamma   90.00
#
_symmetry.space_group_name_H-M   'P 1'
#
loop_
_entity.id
_entity.type
_entity.pdbx_description
1 polymer ?
#
loop_
_entity_poly.entity_id
_entity_poly.type
_entity_poly.pdbx_seq_one_letter_code
_entity_poly.pdbx_strand_id
1 'polypeptide(L)'
;MKHSEVYRATLAKWGSEAQYDQAIEECAELITALKHLKRGKADENKVIAELADVYLMVGQLSYMFGNDKLEQAVEEKLQKLAALLEDEEGR
;
A
#
# COMPACT_ATOMS: atom_id res chain seq x y z
N MET A 1 12.42 -11.64 0.52
CA MET A 1 11.43 -10.63 0.97
C MET A 1 11.46 -10.55 2.49
N LYS A 2 11.46 -9.35 3.05
CA LYS A 2 11.28 -9.16 4.50
C LYS A 2 9.87 -9.67 4.87
N HIS A 3 9.73 -10.42 5.96
CA HIS A 3 8.43 -10.94 6.46
C HIS A 3 7.72 -12.03 5.64
N SER A 4 8.37 -12.67 4.65
CA SER A 4 7.74 -13.70 3.80
C SER A 4 7.12 -14.87 4.60
N GLU A 5 7.72 -15.25 5.73
CA GLU A 5 7.17 -16.30 6.59
C GLU A 5 5.82 -15.93 7.20
N VAL A 6 5.67 -14.65 7.60
CA VAL A 6 4.43 -14.12 8.15
C VAL A 6 3.34 -14.09 7.08
N TYR A 7 3.66 -13.60 5.87
CA TYR A 7 2.69 -13.53 4.77
C TYR A 7 2.26 -14.92 4.28
N ARG A 8 3.19 -15.88 4.25
CA ARG A 8 2.84 -17.27 3.99
C ARG A 8 1.90 -17.83 5.07
N ALA A 9 2.14 -17.48 6.33
CA ALA A 9 1.30 -17.92 7.45
C ALA A 9 -0.10 -17.29 7.41
N THR A 10 -0.25 -16.02 7.01
CA THR A 10 -1.56 -15.39 6.87
C THR A 10 -2.39 -16.09 5.79
N LEU A 11 -1.78 -16.36 4.63
CA LEU A 11 -2.41 -17.12 3.55
C LEU A 11 -2.80 -18.53 3.97
N ALA A 12 -1.92 -19.25 4.67
CA ALA A 12 -2.21 -20.60 5.14
C ALA A 12 -3.35 -20.63 6.16
N LYS A 13 -3.51 -19.57 6.97
CA LYS A 13 -4.49 -19.51 8.05
C LYS A 13 -5.87 -19.02 7.58
N TRP A 14 -5.91 -18.03 6.70
CA TRP A 14 -7.15 -17.33 6.35
C TRP A 14 -7.49 -17.35 4.85
N GLY A 15 -6.56 -17.76 3.98
CA GLY A 15 -6.77 -17.81 2.54
C GLY A 15 -6.61 -16.46 1.83
N SER A 16 -6.69 -16.48 0.50
CA SER A 16 -6.46 -15.33 -0.38
C SER A 16 -7.58 -14.28 -0.31
N GLU A 17 -8.84 -14.72 -0.31
CA GLU A 17 -9.99 -13.81 -0.28
C GLU A 17 -9.98 -12.93 0.97
N ALA A 18 -9.65 -13.52 2.13
CA ALA A 18 -9.51 -12.76 3.37
C ALA A 18 -8.40 -11.70 3.31
N GLN A 19 -7.32 -11.93 2.54
CA GLN A 19 -6.28 -10.89 2.37
C GLN A 19 -6.75 -9.76 1.46
N TYR A 20 -7.59 -10.05 0.47
CA TYR A 20 -8.19 -9.03 -0.38
C TYR A 20 -9.17 -8.18 0.43
N ASP A 21 -10.06 -8.81 1.19
CA ASP A 21 -11.02 -8.12 2.05
C ASP A 21 -10.32 -7.24 3.08
N GLN A 22 -9.29 -7.78 3.76
CA GLN A 22 -8.50 -6.99 4.71
C GLN A 22 -7.81 -5.80 4.02
N ALA A 23 -7.20 -5.99 2.85
CA ALA A 23 -6.55 -4.89 2.14
C ALA A 23 -7.55 -3.79 1.74
N ILE A 24 -8.79 -4.15 1.40
CA ILE A 24 -9.87 -3.20 1.11
C ILE A 24 -10.26 -2.42 2.38
N GLU A 25 -10.38 -3.11 3.52
CA GLU A 25 -10.67 -2.49 4.82
C GLU A 25 -9.61 -1.48 5.22
N GLU A 26 -8.32 -1.86 5.22
CA GLU A 26 -7.21 -0.95 5.58
C GLU A 26 -7.16 0.29 4.66
N CYS A 27 -7.44 0.11 3.36
CA CYS A 27 -7.54 1.24 2.43
C CYS A 27 -8.68 2.20 2.82
N ALA A 28 -9.83 1.68 3.26
CA ALA A 28 -10.96 2.47 3.70
C ALA A 28 -10.68 3.22 5.02
N GLU A 29 -9.93 2.60 5.93
CA GLU A 29 -9.50 3.22 7.18
C GLU A 29 -8.50 4.36 6.92
N LEU A 30 -7.50 4.14 6.04
CA LEU A 30 -6.57 5.19 5.60
C LEU A 30 -7.30 6.37 4.95
N ILE A 31 -8.27 6.12 4.06
CA ILE A 31 -9.11 7.17 3.46
C ILE A 31 -9.82 7.98 4.55
N THR A 32 -10.35 7.31 5.57
CA THR A 32 -11.06 7.95 6.68
C THR A 32 -10.12 8.79 7.54
N ALA A 33 -8.93 8.26 7.88
CA ALA A 33 -7.92 8.97 8.64
C ALA A 33 -7.45 10.26 7.92
N LEU A 34 -7.17 10.18 6.61
CA LEU A 34 -6.80 11.35 5.80
C LEU A 34 -7.91 12.41 5.77
N LYS A 35 -9.19 11.99 5.65
CA LYS A 35 -10.34 12.90 5.71
C LYS A 35 -10.48 13.56 7.08
N HIS A 36 -10.16 12.86 8.16
CA HIS A 36 -10.18 13.41 9.51
C HIS A 36 -9.02 14.37 9.74
N LEU A 37 -7.80 14.05 9.31
CA LEU A 37 -6.65 14.94 9.37
C LEU A 37 -6.93 16.26 8.65
N LYS A 38 -7.46 16.20 7.41
CA LYS A 38 -7.84 17.39 6.63
C LYS A 38 -8.87 18.29 7.34
N ARG A 39 -9.70 17.72 8.22
CA ARG A 39 -10.74 18.44 8.98
C ARG A 39 -10.27 18.85 10.39
N GLY A 40 -9.01 18.62 10.75
CA GLY A 40 -8.49 18.85 12.10
C GLY A 40 -9.10 17.92 13.15
N LYS A 41 -9.56 16.73 12.75
CA LYS A 41 -10.23 15.74 13.60
C LYS A 41 -9.38 14.50 13.91
N ALA A 42 -8.17 14.44 13.38
CA ALA A 42 -7.16 13.42 13.67
C ALA A 42 -5.78 14.07 13.61
N ASP A 43 -4.80 13.42 14.22
CA ASP A 43 -3.39 13.78 14.12
C ASP A 43 -2.67 12.93 13.06
N GLU A 44 -1.41 13.25 12.82
CA GLU A 44 -0.57 12.52 11.87
C GLU A 44 -0.30 11.09 12.33
N ASN A 45 -0.26 10.82 13.64
CA ASN A 45 -0.03 9.47 14.17
C ASN A 45 -1.14 8.51 13.75
N LYS A 46 -2.41 8.95 13.74
CA LYS A 46 -3.51 8.12 13.24
C LYS A 46 -3.33 7.78 11.77
N VAL A 47 -2.89 8.74 10.93
CA VAL A 47 -2.63 8.47 9.50
C VAL A 47 -1.46 7.51 9.33
N ILE A 48 -0.39 7.66 10.12
CA ILE A 48 0.78 6.77 10.07
C ILE A 48 0.39 5.34 10.44
N ALA A 49 -0.48 5.14 11.42
CA ALA A 49 -1.00 3.82 11.80
C ALA A 49 -1.71 3.15 10.61
N GLU A 50 -2.73 3.81 10.04
CA GLU A 50 -3.46 3.23 8.90
C GLU A 50 -2.56 3.02 7.67
N LEU A 51 -1.57 3.90 7.47
CA LEU A 51 -0.62 3.74 6.39
C LEU A 51 0.28 2.52 6.60
N ALA A 52 0.66 2.21 7.84
CA ALA A 52 1.43 1.02 8.17
C ALA A 52 0.62 -0.26 7.95
N ASP A 53 -0.68 -0.23 8.26
CA ASP A 53 -1.57 -1.37 8.04
C ASP A 53 -1.78 -1.62 6.53
N VAL A 54 -2.03 -0.57 5.74
CA VAL A 54 -2.04 -0.65 4.27
C VAL A 54 -0.70 -1.15 3.73
N TYR A 55 0.42 -0.66 4.24
CA TYR A 55 1.76 -1.10 3.81
C TYR A 55 1.96 -2.61 4.05
N LEU A 56 1.52 -3.12 5.20
CA LEU A 56 1.58 -4.54 5.52
C LEU A 56 0.73 -5.36 4.54
N MET A 57 -0.50 -4.90 4.25
CA MET A 57 -1.39 -5.58 3.31
C MET A 57 -0.85 -5.55 1.88
N VAL A 58 -0.27 -4.45 1.42
CA VAL A 58 0.46 -4.39 0.14
C VAL A 58 1.60 -5.40 0.11
N GLY A 59 2.32 -5.59 1.21
CA GLY A 59 3.33 -6.64 1.34
C GLY A 59 2.77 -8.05 1.14
N GLN A 60 1.61 -8.36 1.72
CA GLN A 60 0.94 -9.65 1.54
C GLN A 60 0.47 -9.85 0.09
N LEU A 61 -0.15 -8.84 -0.52
CA LEU A 61 -0.57 -8.89 -1.92
C LEU A 61 0.62 -9.03 -2.87
N SER A 62 1.72 -8.32 -2.60
CA SER A 62 2.96 -8.44 -3.36
C SER A 62 3.50 -9.88 -3.33
N TYR A 63 3.49 -10.51 -2.15
CA TYR A 63 3.84 -11.92 -2.01
C TYR A 63 2.93 -12.85 -2.81
N MET A 64 1.61 -12.56 -2.86
CA MET A 64 0.63 -13.36 -3.61
C MET A 64 0.77 -13.23 -5.14
N PHE A 65 0.96 -12.01 -5.63
CA PHE A 65 0.99 -11.71 -7.07
C PHE A 65 2.39 -11.81 -7.69
N GLY A 66 3.43 -11.82 -6.85
CA GLY A 66 4.84 -11.90 -7.24
C GLY A 66 5.54 -10.55 -7.08
N ASN A 67 6.50 -10.50 -6.16
CA ASN A 67 7.23 -9.27 -5.83
C ASN A 67 7.91 -8.64 -7.05
N ASP A 68 8.63 -9.44 -7.84
CA ASP A 68 9.37 -8.97 -9.01
C ASP A 68 8.44 -8.28 -10.03
N LYS A 69 7.20 -8.78 -10.16
CA LYS A 69 6.19 -8.16 -11.04
C LYS A 69 5.72 -6.82 -10.50
N LEU A 70 5.53 -6.72 -9.19
CA LEU A 70 5.14 -5.46 -8.55
C LEU A 70 6.28 -4.44 -8.64
N GLU A 71 7.52 -4.84 -8.34
CA GLU A 71 8.71 -3.99 -8.42
C GLU A 71 8.91 -3.44 -9.83
N GLN A 72 8.78 -4.29 -10.85
CA GLN A 72 8.82 -3.83 -12.25
C GLN A 72 7.73 -2.80 -12.54
N ALA A 73 6.48 -3.07 -12.13
CA ALA A 73 5.36 -2.15 -12.36
C ALA A 73 5.53 -0.82 -11.60
N VAL A 74 6.16 -0.82 -10.43
CA VAL A 74 6.50 0.39 -9.68
C VAL A 74 7.58 1.19 -10.40
N GLU A 75 8.65 0.53 -10.86
CA GLU A 75 9.74 1.18 -11.59
C GLU A 75 9.22 1.86 -12.88
N GLU A 76 8.39 1.17 -13.66
CA GLU A 76 7.76 1.75 -14.87
C GLU A 76 6.88 2.97 -14.55
N LYS A 77 6.22 3.00 -13.38
CA LYS A 77 5.44 4.16 -12.92
C LYS A 77 6.33 5.30 -12.47
N LEU A 78 7.44 5.02 -11.79
CA LEU A 78 8.41 6.02 -11.36
C LEU A 78 9.09 6.70 -12.55
N GLN A 79 9.49 5.92 -13.56
CA GLN A 79 10.05 6.46 -14.80
C GLN A 79 9.07 7.41 -15.52
N LYS A 80 7.79 7.03 -15.59
CA LYS A 80 6.75 7.89 -16.15
C LYS A 80 6.55 9.17 -15.32
N LEU A 81 6.59 9.06 -14.00
CA LEU A 81 6.46 10.22 -13.11
C LEU A 81 7.65 11.18 -13.24
N ALA A 82 8.88 10.65 -13.30
CA ALA A 82 10.08 11.46 -13.52
C ALA A 82 10.01 12.25 -14.84
N ALA A 83 9.62 11.59 -15.92
CA ALA A 83 9.45 12.25 -17.21
C ALA A 83 8.37 13.35 -17.20
N LEU A 84 7.27 13.17 -16.44
CA LEU A 84 6.23 14.21 -16.29
C LEU A 84 6.75 15.44 -15.55
N LEU A 85 7.58 15.25 -14.51
CA LEU A 85 8.16 16.35 -13.74
C LEU A 85 9.19 17.13 -14.58
N GLU A 86 9.99 16.44 -15.40
CA GLU A 86 10.95 17.09 -16.31
C GLU A 86 10.26 17.92 -17.40
N ASP A 87 9.09 17.48 -17.91
CA ASP A 87 8.30 18.24 -18.90
C ASP A 87 7.59 19.46 -18.28
N GLU A 88 7.20 19.40 -17.00
CA GLU A 88 6.64 20.55 -16.28
C GLU A 88 7.70 21.60 -15.93
N GLU A 89 8.94 21.22 -15.64
CA GLU A 89 10.05 22.16 -15.40
C GLU A 89 10.56 22.84 -16.68
N GLY A 90 10.27 22.26 -17.85
CA GLY A 90 10.65 22.78 -19.17
C GLY A 90 9.68 23.78 -19.81
N ARG A 91 8.54 24.08 -19.17
CA ARG A 91 7.51 25.03 -19.62
C ARG A 91 7.54 26.35 -18.85
#